data_AF-A0A6H2A3F5-F1
#
_entry.id   AF-A0A6H2A3F5-F1
#
_cell.length_a   1.000
_cell.length_b   1.000
_cell.length_c   1.000
_cell.angle_alpha   90.00
_cell.angle_beta   90.00
_cell.angle_gamma   90.00
#
_symmetry.space_group_name_H-M   'P 1'
#
loop_
_entity.id
_entity.type
_entity.pdbx_description
1 polymer ?
#
loop_
_entity_poly.entity_id
_entity_poly.type
_entity_poly.pdbx_seq_one_letter_code
_entity_poly.pdbx_strand_id
1 'polypeptide(L)' 'MIFKIELGVKVKDNITGFEGTTVARAEYLNGCIQYQLEGD' A
#
# COMPACT_ATOMS: atom_id res chain seq x y z
N MET A 1 12.97 9.22 -7.06
CA MET A 1 11.86 8.24 -7.14
C MET A 1 10.81 8.69 -6.12
N ILE A 2 9.64 9.13 -6.56
CA ILE A 2 8.57 9.60 -5.67
C ILE A 2 7.45 8.56 -5.76
N PHE A 3 7.15 7.89 -4.63
CA PHE A 3 6.07 6.92 -4.56
C PHE A 3 4.77 7.63 -4.21
N LYS A 4 3.66 7.12 -4.77
CA LYS A 4 2.34 7.74 -4.57
C LYS A 4 1.82 7.59 -3.13
N ILE A 5 2.23 6.54 -2.43
CA ILE A 5 1.83 6.25 -1.05
C ILE A 5 3.10 5.96 -0.24
N GLU A 6 3.23 6.63 0.90
CA GLU A 6 4.33 6.44 1.85
C GLU A 6 4.09 5.23 2.76
N LEU A 7 5.13 4.73 3.42
CA LEU A 7 4.98 3.74 4.49
C LEU A 7 4.60 4.43 5.80
N GLY A 8 3.83 3.75 6.66
CA GLY A 8 3.39 4.25 7.94
C GLY A 8 2.17 5.16 7.90
N VAL A 9 1.47 5.24 6.76
CA VAL A 9 0.24 6.04 6.64
C VAL A 9 -0.98 5.14 6.59
N LYS A 10 -2.08 5.61 7.18
CA LYS A 10 -3.38 4.93 7.05
C LYS A 10 -3.94 5.11 5.66
N VAL A 11 -4.40 4.02 5.06
CA VAL A 11 -5.04 4.00 3.75
C VAL A 11 -6.28 3.12 3.76
N LYS A 12 -7.12 3.32 2.75
CA LYS A 12 -8.32 2.53 2.49
C LYS A 12 -8.26 1.96 1.07
N ASP A 13 -8.43 0.65 0.96
CA ASP A 13 -8.66 0.02 -0.33
C ASP A 13 -10.09 0.34 -0.81
N ASN A 14 -10.22 1.01 -1.95
CA ASN A 14 -11.51 1.46 -2.45
C ASN A 14 -12.38 0.33 -3.04
N ILE A 15 -11.81 -0.84 -3.30
CA ILE A 15 -12.54 -1.97 -3.89
C ILE A 15 -13.21 -2.81 -2.80
N THR A 16 -12.46 -3.16 -1.76
CA THR A 16 -12.91 -4.02 -0.65
C THR A 16 -13.40 -3.20 0.55
N GLY A 17 -13.00 -1.94 0.67
CA GLY A 17 -13.27 -1.10 1.83
C GLY A 17 -12.31 -1.35 3.00
N PHE A 18 -11.32 -2.24 2.87
CA PHE A 18 -10.35 -2.56 3.91
C PHE A 18 -9.50 -1.34 4.28
N GLU A 19 -9.29 -1.11 5.58
CA GLU A 19 -8.51 -0.01 6.14
C GLU A 19 -7.33 -0.56 6.93
N GLY A 20 -6.17 0.07 6.80
CA GLY A 20 -4.97 -0.33 7.52
C GLY A 20 -3.79 0.62 7.28
N THR A 21 -2.68 0.33 7.96
CA THR A 21 -1.44 1.10 7.84
C THR A 21 -0.50 0.44 6.83
N THR A 22 0.12 1.23 5.96
CA THR A 22 1.09 0.73 4.98
C THR A 22 2.37 0.26 5.66
N VAL A 23 2.66 -1.04 5.62
CA VAL A 23 3.83 -1.63 6.30
C VAL A 23 4.92 -2.09 5.35
N ALA A 24 4.57 -2.42 4.10
CA ALA A 24 5.55 -2.79 3.08
C ALA A 24 5.08 -2.41 1.68
N ARG A 25 6.04 -2.36 0.75
CA ARG A 25 5.80 -2.17 -0.68
C ARG A 25 6.66 -3.15 -1.47
N ALA A 26 6.05 -3.85 -2.41
CA ALA A 26 6.74 -4.69 -3.39
C ALA A 26 6.60 -4.08 -4.79
N GLU A 27 7.71 -3.95 -5.51
CA GLU A 27 7.73 -3.59 -6.93
C GLU A 27 8.19 -4.83 -7.72
N TYR A 28 7.32 -5.30 -8.60
CA TYR A 28 7.61 -6.44 -9.48
C TYR A 28 8.23 -5.96 -10.79
N LEU A 29 8.93 -6.87 -11.49
CA LEU A 29 9.71 -6.59 -12.72
C LEU A 29 8.96 -5.80 -13.80
N ASN A 30 7.63 -5.91 -13.87
CA ASN A 30 6.79 -5.20 -14.85
C ASN A 30 6.27 -3.83 -14.36
N GLY A 31 6.78 -3.30 -13.24
CA GLY A 31 6.31 -2.05 -12.64
C GLY A 31 4.99 -2.19 -11.86
N CYS A 32 4.57 -3.42 -11.54
CA CYS A 32 3.44 -3.64 -10.64
C CYS A 32 3.87 -3.30 -9.22
N ILE A 33 3.26 -2.28 -8.63
CA ILE A 33 3.50 -1.87 -7.25
C ILE A 33 2.35 -2.39 -6.39
N GLN A 34 2.66 -3.19 -5.38
CA GLN A 34 1.71 -3.64 -4.36
C GLN A 34 2.10 -3.10 -3.00
N TYR A 35 1.09 -2.72 -2.22
CA TYR A 35 1.24 -2.25 -0.84
C TYR A 35 0.64 -3.28 0.10
N GLN A 36 1.39 -3.64 1.13
CA GLN A 36 0.89 -4.50 2.21
C GLN A 36 0.36 -3.61 3.32
N LEU A 37 -0.84 -3.94 3.80
CA LEU A 37 -1.51 -3.24 4.87
C LEU A 37 -1.58 -4.13 6.11
N GLU A 38 -1.31 -3.53 7.28
CA GLU A 38 -1.62 -4.12 8.57
C GLU A 38 -2.93 -3.48 9.05
N GLY A 39 -3.94 -4.31 9.33
CA GLY A 39 -5.24 -3.84 9.80
C GLY A 39 -5.14 -3.23 11.21
N ASP A 40 -5.99 -2.23 11.48
CA ASP A 40 -6.25 -1.74 12.84
C ASP A 40 -7.10 -2.73 13.65
#